data_AF-A0A3C0T689-F1
#
_entry.id   AF-A0A3C0T689-F1
#
_cell.length_a   1.000
_cell.length_b   1.000
_cell.length_c   1.000
_cell.angle_alpha   90.00
_cell.angle_beta   90.00
_cell.angle_gamma   90.00
#
_symmetry.space_group_name_H-M   'P 1'
#
loop_
_entity.id
_entity.type
_entity.pdbx_description
1 polymer ?
#
loop_
_entity_poly.entity_id
_entity_poly.type
_entity_poly.pdbx_seq_one_letter_code
_entity_poly.pdbx_strand_id
1 'polypeptide(L)'
;QTLEGGTRVSYGARAVIKGGLQAVPKLTVPGGLMVGDDAGFLNNLKQKGTHTAMKTGMMAAETVFEAVKSGSTGSEELTGY
;
A
#
# COMPACT_ATOMS: atom_id res chain seq x y z
N GLN A 1 -25.85 -3.93 27.14
CA GLN A 1 -26.60 -4.78 26.19
C GLN A 1 -26.33 -4.21 24.82
N THR A 2 -25.88 -5.01 23.85
CA THR A 2 -25.64 -4.47 22.50
C THR A 2 -26.36 -5.35 21.48
N LEU A 3 -27.23 -4.71 20.69
CA LEU A 3 -27.98 -5.23 19.54
C LEU A 3 -29.18 -6.18 19.85
N GLU A 4 -29.87 -6.06 20.99
CA GLU A 4 -31.13 -6.81 21.21
C GLU A 4 -32.23 -6.35 20.22
N GLY A 5 -32.88 -7.32 19.55
CA GLY A 5 -33.84 -7.04 18.46
C GLY A 5 -33.23 -6.57 17.13
N GLY A 6 -31.90 -6.45 17.04
CA GLY A 6 -31.19 -6.05 15.82
C GLY A 6 -31.05 -7.20 14.80
N THR A 7 -31.02 -6.85 13.51
CA THR A 7 -30.73 -7.81 12.42
C THR A 7 -29.38 -7.48 11.77
N ARG A 8 -28.50 -8.48 11.66
CA ARG A 8 -27.20 -8.35 10.97
C ARG A 8 -27.42 -8.15 9.46
N VAL A 9 -27.02 -6.99 8.95
CA VAL A 9 -27.18 -6.63 7.53
C VAL A 9 -26.04 -7.14 6.62
N SER A 10 -24.83 -7.32 7.16
CA SER A 10 -23.67 -7.74 6.36
C SER A 10 -22.61 -8.47 7.19
N TYR A 11 -21.70 -9.15 6.51
CA TYR A 11 -20.51 -9.80 7.07
C TYR A 11 -19.39 -9.77 6.04
N GLY A 12 -18.16 -9.57 6.50
CA GLY A 12 -16.96 -9.61 5.67
C GLY A 12 -15.71 -9.95 6.49
N ALA A 13 -14.70 -10.46 5.79
CA ALA A 13 -13.40 -10.76 6.34
C ALA A 13 -12.31 -10.42 5.30
N ARG A 14 -11.14 -9.98 5.78
CA ARG A 14 -9.95 -9.72 4.95
C ARG A 14 -8.71 -10.03 5.78
N ALA A 15 -7.67 -10.55 5.14
CA ALA A 15 -6.36 -10.65 5.75
C ALA A 15 -5.77 -9.24 6.00
N VAL A 16 -4.95 -9.11 7.05
CA VAL A 16 -4.27 -7.86 7.39
C VAL A 16 -2.78 -8.12 7.58
N ILE A 17 -1.97 -7.15 7.18
CA ILE A 17 -0.52 -7.27 7.24
C ILE A 17 -0.05 -7.04 8.68
N LYS A 18 0.74 -7.96 9.20
CA LYS A 18 1.31 -7.89 10.55
C LYS A 18 2.83 -8.07 10.58
N GLY A 19 3.46 -8.16 9.41
CA GLY A 19 4.89 -8.41 9.29
C GLY A 19 5.78 -7.27 9.81
N GLY A 20 5.27 -6.04 9.89
CA GLY A 20 6.05 -4.89 10.38
C GLY A 20 7.19 -4.49 9.44
N LEU A 21 8.08 -3.61 9.91
CA LEU A 21 9.18 -3.08 9.10
C LEU A 21 10.15 -4.18 8.64
N GLN A 22 10.35 -5.21 9.47
CA GLN A 22 11.21 -6.35 9.18
C GLN A 22 10.73 -7.22 8.02
N ALA A 23 9.48 -7.08 7.60
CA ALA A 23 8.89 -7.83 6.49
C ALA A 23 8.70 -6.97 5.23
N VAL A 24 9.18 -5.73 5.21
CA VAL A 24 9.08 -4.85 4.03
C VAL A 24 10.01 -5.39 2.94
N PRO A 25 9.49 -5.74 1.74
CA PRO A 25 10.29 -6.28 0.66
C PRO A 25 11.05 -5.15 -0.07
N LYS A 26 11.83 -5.53 -1.09
CA LYS A 26 12.27 -4.56 -2.10
C LYS A 26 11.03 -3.96 -2.78
N LEU A 27 10.94 -2.63 -2.82
CA LEU A 27 9.74 -1.92 -3.27
C LEU A 27 9.71 -1.64 -4.78
N THR A 28 10.84 -1.85 -5.45
CA THR A 28 11.05 -1.53 -6.86
C THR A 28 11.48 -2.77 -7.63
N VAL A 29 10.96 -2.90 -8.84
CA VAL A 29 11.38 -3.90 -9.84
C VAL A 29 11.42 -3.22 -11.21
N PRO A 30 12.11 -3.78 -12.21
CA PRO A 30 12.04 -3.27 -13.59
C PRO A 30 10.59 -3.14 -14.06
N GLY A 31 10.15 -1.91 -14.33
CA GLY A 31 8.78 -1.60 -14.77
C GLY A 31 7.70 -1.67 -13.69
N GLY A 32 8.04 -1.77 -12.39
CA GLY A 32 7.03 -1.92 -11.33
C GLY A 32 7.41 -1.37 -9.96
N LEU A 33 6.40 -0.95 -9.21
CA LEU A 33 6.51 -0.45 -7.83
C LEU A 33 5.47 -1.10 -6.93
N MET A 34 5.84 -1.39 -5.68
CA MET A 34 4.91 -1.90 -4.65
C MET A 34 4.49 -0.77 -3.71
N VAL A 35 3.18 -0.66 -3.44
CA VAL A 35 2.59 0.38 -2.58
C VAL A 35 1.65 -0.23 -1.54
N GLY A 36 1.29 0.53 -0.49
CA GLY A 36 0.25 0.16 0.47
C GLY A 36 0.45 -1.17 1.19
N ASP A 37 -0.63 -1.98 1.23
CA ASP A 37 -0.64 -3.27 1.92
C ASP A 37 0.26 -4.29 1.22
N ASP A 38 0.39 -4.23 -0.11
CA ASP A 38 1.29 -5.14 -0.87
C ASP A 38 2.76 -4.86 -0.51
N ALA A 39 3.10 -3.60 -0.22
CA ALA A 39 4.40 -3.20 0.30
C ALA A 39 4.55 -3.37 1.83
N GLY A 40 3.47 -3.71 2.51
CA GLY A 40 3.49 -4.05 3.94
C GLY A 40 3.42 -2.87 4.92
N PHE A 41 2.96 -1.69 4.49
CA PHE A 41 3.00 -0.47 5.32
C PHE A 41 1.83 -0.27 6.30
N LEU A 42 1.11 -1.34 6.67
CA LEU A 42 0.07 -1.28 7.70
C LEU A 42 0.69 -1.12 9.10
N ASN A 43 0.33 -0.05 9.82
CA ASN A 43 0.61 0.06 11.24
C ASN A 43 -0.38 -0.80 12.03
N ASN A 44 -0.05 -2.07 12.24
CA ASN A 44 -0.91 -3.02 12.93
C ASN A 44 -1.19 -2.65 14.41
N LEU A 45 -0.22 -2.05 15.12
CA LEU A 45 -0.44 -1.63 16.52
C LEU A 45 -1.52 -0.56 16.65
N LYS A 46 -1.60 0.33 15.66
CA LYS A 46 -2.62 1.37 15.61
C LYS A 46 -3.86 0.97 14.81
N GLN A 47 -3.85 -0.19 14.14
CA GLN A 47 -4.83 -0.58 13.12
C GLN A 47 -5.05 0.54 12.07
N LYS A 48 -3.95 1.13 11.58
CA LYS A 48 -3.99 2.20 10.58
C LYS A 48 -3.10 1.87 9.40
N GLY A 49 -3.71 1.66 8.23
CA GLY A 49 -3.00 1.43 6.95
C GLY A 49 -3.36 2.43 5.86
N THR A 50 -4.54 3.05 5.93
CA THR A 50 -5.03 3.93 4.85
C THR A 50 -4.09 5.10 4.56
N HIS A 51 -3.66 5.83 5.60
CA HIS A 51 -2.74 6.96 5.45
C HIS A 51 -1.38 6.59 4.85
N THR A 52 -0.79 5.46 5.25
CA THR A 52 0.50 4.98 4.72
C THR A 52 0.33 4.43 3.30
N ALA A 53 -0.77 3.75 3.01
CA ALA A 53 -1.12 3.34 1.64
C ALA A 53 -1.31 4.53 0.70
N MET A 54 -2.00 5.57 1.14
CA MET A 54 -2.12 6.80 0.37
C MET A 54 -0.76 7.45 0.14
N LYS A 55 0.08 7.56 1.17
CA LYS A 55 1.38 8.24 1.02
C LYS A 55 2.34 7.48 0.10
N THR A 56 2.39 6.16 0.21
CA THR A 56 3.21 5.32 -0.70
C THR A 56 2.70 5.40 -2.13
N GLY A 57 1.39 5.43 -2.35
CA GLY A 57 0.81 5.67 -3.68
C GLY A 57 1.15 7.05 -4.26
N MET A 58 1.11 8.11 -3.44
CA MET A 58 1.52 9.46 -3.87
C MET A 58 2.99 9.49 -4.30
N MET A 59 3.89 8.92 -3.49
CA MET A 59 5.32 8.87 -3.80
C MET A 59 5.59 8.07 -5.07
N ALA A 60 4.95 6.92 -5.25
CA ALA A 60 5.07 6.13 -6.47
C ALA A 60 4.59 6.93 -7.70
N ALA A 61 3.48 7.66 -7.57
CA ALA A 61 2.96 8.49 -8.66
C ALA A 61 3.90 9.66 -9.01
N GLU A 62 4.45 10.35 -8.00
CA GLU A 62 5.46 11.40 -8.19
C GLU A 62 6.69 10.87 -8.94
N THR A 63 7.22 9.71 -8.53
CA THR A 63 8.38 9.09 -9.17
C THR A 63 8.09 8.65 -10.60
N VAL A 64 6.95 7.99 -10.85
CA VAL A 64 6.55 7.57 -12.20
C VAL A 64 6.32 8.78 -13.10
N PHE A 65 5.71 9.84 -12.59
CA PHE A 65 5.45 11.05 -13.36
C PHE A 65 6.75 11.72 -13.82
N GLU A 66 7.73 11.89 -12.94
CA GLU A 66 9.03 12.47 -13.33
C GLU A 66 9.79 11.57 -14.30
N ALA A 67 9.72 10.24 -14.16
CA ALA A 67 10.30 9.31 -15.12
C ALA A 67 9.68 9.48 -16.52
N VAL A 68 8.35 9.47 -16.61
CA VAL A 68 7.63 9.67 -17.89
C VAL A 68 7.96 11.04 -18.50
N LYS A 69 7.98 12.09 -17.68
CA LYS A 69 8.32 13.45 -18.11
C LYS A 69 9.76 13.59 -18.62
N SER A 70 10.69 12.81 -18.10
CA SER A 70 12.08 12.74 -18.59
C SER A 70 12.26 11.88 -19.84
N GLY A 71 11.17 11.36 -20.42
CA GLY A 71 11.20 10.58 -21.66
C GLY A 71 11.33 9.08 -21.45
N SER A 72 11.10 8.58 -20.24
CA SER A 72 10.98 7.15 -20.01
C SER A 72 9.88 6.53 -20.89
N THR A 73 10.17 5.33 -21.40
CA THR A 73 9.21 4.47 -22.10
C THR A 73 8.75 3.27 -21.26
N GLY A 74 9.18 3.22 -19.99
CA GLY A 74 8.93 2.14 -19.05
C GLY A 74 9.96 1.01 -19.12
N SER A 75 9.77 0.02 -18.25
CA SER A 75 10.66 -1.15 -18.03
C SER A 75 11.90 -0.89 -17.18
N GLU A 76 12.33 0.37 -17.01
CA GLU A 76 13.38 0.69 -16.06
C GLU A 76 12.93 0.49 -14.61
N GLU A 77 13.89 0.28 -13.72
CA GLU A 77 13.62 0.22 -12.30
C GLU A 77 13.73 1.63 -11.68
N LEU A 78 12.64 2.14 -11.14
CA LEU A 78 12.58 3.48 -10.54
C LEU A 78 13.03 3.47 -9.07
N THR A 79 14.33 3.34 -8.84
CA THR A 79 14.94 3.26 -7.49
C THR A 79 14.86 4.56 -6.66
N GLY A 80 14.35 5.64 -7.25
CA GLY A 80 14.05 6.89 -6.54
C GLY A 80 12.72 6.88 -5.78
N TYR A 81 11.90 5.84 -5.94
CA TYR A 81 10.75 5.53 -5.11
C TYR A 81 11.17 4.85 -3.80
#